data_AF-A0A519S6G0-F1
#
_entry.id   AF-A0A519S6G0-F1
#
_cell.length_a   1.000
_cell.length_b   1.000
_cell.length_c   1.000
_cell.angle_alpha   90.00
_cell.angle_beta   90.00
_cell.angle_gamma   90.00
#
_symmetry.space_group_name_H-M   'P 1'
#
loop_
_entity.id
_entity.type
_entity.pdbx_description
1 polymer ?
#
loop_
_entity_poly.entity_id
_entity_poly.type
_entity_poly.pdbx_seq_one_letter_code
_entity_poly.pdbx_strand_id
1 'polypeptide(L)'
;MRINLTTKLFAGFLLLLGLFAAVLLLNYQLAGQVLRNSQRVEASQHVSADGTTLLRSIIDMETGFRGYLLIGNEQMLDPYYSGERDLLTRFNQLREQLGTEPVQRERLDTTQ
;
A
#
# COMPACT_ATOMS: atom_id res chain seq x y z
N MET A 1 -39.59 18.28 45.09
CA MET A 1 -38.24 18.88 45.26
C MET A 1 -38.07 19.98 44.21
N ARG A 2 -38.07 21.27 44.59
CA ARG A 2 -37.86 22.37 43.65
C ARG A 2 -36.38 22.41 43.30
N ILE A 3 -36.03 22.01 42.07
CA ILE A 3 -34.65 22.09 41.58
C ILE A 3 -34.29 23.58 41.46
N ASN A 4 -33.28 24.02 42.22
CA ASN A 4 -32.79 25.38 42.19
C ASN A 4 -32.18 25.68 40.81
N LEU A 5 -32.34 26.90 40.31
CA LEU A 5 -31.92 27.33 38.97
C LEU A 5 -30.44 27.00 38.69
N THR A 6 -29.58 27.16 39.71
CA THR A 6 -28.16 26.83 39.68
C THR A 6 -27.89 25.36 39.39
N THR A 7 -28.68 24.44 39.95
CA THR A 7 -28.54 23.00 39.71
C THR A 7 -28.91 22.62 38.27
N LYS A 8 -29.90 23.29 37.66
CA LYS A 8 -30.25 23.08 36.25
C LYS A 8 -29.15 23.58 35.31
N LEU A 9 -28.57 24.75 35.61
CA LEU A 9 -27.43 25.30 34.88
C LEU A 9 -26.20 24.40 34.96
N PHE A 10 -25.88 23.89 36.16
CA PHE A 10 -24.75 23.01 36.37
C PHE A 10 -24.90 21.66 35.64
N ALA A 11 -26.11 21.09 35.65
CA ALA A 11 -26.43 19.87 34.90
C ALA A 11 -26.28 20.07 33.39
N GLY A 12 -26.72 21.21 32.85
CA GLY A 12 -26.53 21.55 31.44
C GLY A 12 -25.05 21.71 31.07
N PHE A 13 -24.26 22.35 31.93
CA PHE A 13 -22.83 22.50 31.72
C PHE A 13 -22.08 21.15 31.74
N LEU A 14 -22.42 20.27 32.69
CA LEU A 14 -21.88 18.91 32.74
C LEU A 14 -22.23 18.11 31.49
N LEU A 15 -23.46 18.25 30.98
CA LEU A 15 -23.89 17.59 29.75
C LEU A 15 -23.08 18.08 28.55
N LEU A 16 -22.90 19.40 28.42
CA LEU A 16 -22.06 19.99 27.36
C LEU A 16 -20.60 19.53 27.46
N LEU A 17 -20.05 19.48 28.67
CA LEU A 17 -18.68 19.00 28.90
C LEU A 17 -18.52 17.52 28.51
N GLY A 18 -19.49 16.68 28.86
CA GLY A 18 -19.52 15.27 28.48
C GLY A 18 -19.61 15.09 26.96
N LEU A 19 -20.47 15.87 26.30
CA LEU A 19 -20.59 15.87 24.83
C LEU A 19 -19.26 16.28 24.18
N PHE A 20 -18.62 17.33 24.69
CA PHE A 20 -17.33 17.80 24.18
C PHE A 20 -16.23 16.75 24.34
N ALA A 21 -16.14 16.10 25.51
CA ALA A 21 -15.20 15.02 25.76
C ALA A 21 -15.45 13.82 24.81
N ALA A 22 -16.70 13.47 24.54
CA ALA A 22 -17.04 12.41 23.59
C ALA A 22 -16.58 12.76 22.16
N VAL A 23 -16.79 13.99 21.71
CA VAL A 23 -16.32 14.46 20.39
C VAL A 23 -14.80 14.39 20.29
N LEU A 24 -14.07 14.83 21.32
CA LEU A 24 -12.61 14.73 21.36
C LEU A 24 -12.13 13.28 21.25
N LEU A 25 -12.75 12.38 22.00
CA LEU A 25 -12.39 10.96 22.01
C LEU A 25 -12.64 10.31 20.64
N LEU A 26 -13.80 10.57 20.03
CA LEU A 26 -14.11 10.10 18.68
C LEU A 26 -13.11 10.66 17.66
N ASN A 27 -12.80 11.96 17.72
CA ASN A 27 -11.87 12.59 16.80
C ASN A 27 -10.46 11.97 16.90
N TYR A 28 -9.98 11.72 18.12
CA TYR A 28 -8.69 11.08 18.36
C TYR A 28 -8.64 9.66 17.77
N GLN A 29 -9.72 8.88 17.91
CA GLN A 29 -9.81 7.56 17.30
C GLN A 29 -9.82 7.63 15.76
N LEU A 30 -10.56 8.57 15.18
CA LEU A 30 -10.63 8.79 13.74
C LEU A 30 -9.26 9.20 13.18
N ALA A 31 -8.54 10.10 13.85
CA ALA A 31 -7.20 10.51 13.45
C ALA A 31 -6.24 9.31 13.35
N GLY A 32 -6.30 8.40 14.32
CA GLY A 32 -5.51 7.16 14.28
C GLY A 32 -5.91 6.21 13.14
N GLN A 33 -7.20 6.16 12.77
CA GLN A 33 -7.66 5.37 11.62
C GLN A 33 -7.18 5.94 10.29
N VAL A 34 -7.25 7.27 10.11
CA VAL A 34 -6.78 7.95 8.90
C VAL A 34 -5.30 7.66 8.68
N LEU A 35 -4.47 7.77 9.71
CA LEU A 35 -3.03 7.51 9.60
C LEU A 35 -2.74 6.08 9.12
N ARG A 36 -3.39 5.08 9.72
CA ARG A 36 -3.24 3.67 9.30
C ARG A 36 -3.73 3.44 7.88
N ASN A 37 -4.82 4.09 7.49
CA ASN A 37 -5.37 3.95 6.15
C ASN A 37 -4.44 4.57 5.10
N SER A 38 -3.86 5.75 5.39
CA SER A 38 -2.85 6.38 4.54
C SER A 38 -1.62 5.48 4.35
N GLN A 39 -1.10 4.88 5.43
CA GLN A 39 0.04 3.94 5.35
C GLN A 39 -0.27 2.71 4.49
N ARG A 40 -1.49 2.16 4.58
CA ARG A 40 -1.92 1.03 3.73
C ARG A 40 -2.02 1.41 2.26
N VAL A 41 -2.55 2.58 1.97
CA VAL A 41 -2.64 3.10 0.59
C VAL A 41 -1.24 3.32 0.01
N GLU A 42 -0.34 3.94 0.77
CA GLU A 42 1.05 4.15 0.38
C GLU A 42 1.75 2.81 0.09
N ALA A 43 1.67 1.84 1.00
CA ALA A 43 2.24 0.50 0.79
C ALA A 43 1.68 -0.17 -0.48
N SER A 44 0.36 -0.08 -0.71
CA SER A 44 -0.27 -0.63 -1.92
C SER A 44 0.21 0.07 -3.21
N GLN A 45 0.44 1.38 -3.16
CA GLN A 45 0.98 2.13 -4.31
C GLN A 45 2.42 1.72 -4.62
N HIS A 46 3.25 1.53 -3.60
CA HIS A 46 4.62 1.04 -3.77
C HIS A 46 4.65 -0.35 -4.41
N VAL A 47 3.91 -1.32 -3.88
CA VAL A 47 3.80 -2.67 -4.45
C VAL A 47 3.34 -2.64 -5.91
N SER A 48 2.35 -1.79 -6.24
CA SER A 48 1.83 -1.68 -7.61
C SER A 48 2.86 -1.07 -8.58
N ALA A 49 3.62 -0.08 -8.12
CA ALA A 49 4.68 0.54 -8.90
C ALA A 49 5.85 -0.44 -9.15
N ASP A 50 6.25 -1.19 -8.13
CA ASP A 50 7.29 -2.21 -8.23
C ASP A 50 6.89 -3.34 -9.18
N GLY A 51 5.65 -3.83 -9.07
CA GLY A 51 5.10 -4.83 -9.99
C GLY A 51 5.01 -4.35 -11.44
N THR A 52 4.60 -3.09 -11.66
CA THR A 52 4.58 -2.49 -13.00
C THR A 52 6.00 -2.39 -13.59
N THR A 53 6.98 -2.04 -12.77
CA THR A 53 8.38 -1.95 -13.19
C THR A 53 8.94 -3.32 -13.55
N LEU A 54 8.63 -4.35 -12.75
CA LEU A 54 8.99 -5.74 -13.05
C LEU A 54 8.40 -6.18 -14.40
N LEU A 55 7.12 -5.91 -14.65
CA LEU A 55 6.47 -6.25 -15.92
C LEU A 55 7.13 -5.56 -17.12
N ARG A 56 7.47 -4.28 -17.00
CA ARG A 56 8.20 -3.56 -18.07
C ARG A 56 9.54 -4.22 -18.36
N SER A 57 10.29 -4.60 -17.32
CA SER A 57 11.56 -5.32 -17.51
C SER A 57 11.36 -6.61 -18.27
N ILE A 58 10.32 -7.39 -17.98
CA ILE A 58 10.01 -8.64 -18.71
C ILE A 58 9.66 -8.36 -20.17
N ILE A 59 8.88 -7.30 -20.44
CA ILE A 59 8.53 -6.89 -21.81
C ILE A 59 9.79 -6.46 -22.58
N ASP A 60 10.71 -5.75 -21.95
CA ASP A 60 11.98 -5.33 -22.58
C ASP A 60 12.87 -6.55 -22.87
N MET A 61 12.94 -7.53 -21.95
CA MET A 61 13.63 -8.80 -22.17
C MET A 61 13.04 -9.55 -23.38
N GLU A 62 11.71 -9.65 -23.45
CA GLU A 62 11.01 -10.31 -24.56
C GLU A 62 11.26 -9.58 -25.89
N THR A 63 11.18 -8.25 -25.88
CA THR A 63 11.39 -7.42 -27.06
C THR A 63 12.82 -7.55 -27.58
N GLY A 64 13.81 -7.53 -26.68
CA GLY A 64 15.22 -7.75 -27.03
C GLY A 64 15.47 -9.13 -27.63
N PHE A 65 14.93 -10.17 -26.99
CA PHE A 65 15.05 -11.54 -27.49
C PHE A 65 14.41 -11.73 -28.87
N ARG A 66 13.19 -11.22 -29.07
CA ARG A 66 12.52 -11.24 -30.39
C ARG A 66 13.33 -10.47 -31.44
N GLY A 67 13.91 -9.32 -31.08
CA GLY A 67 14.78 -8.54 -31.95
C GLY A 67 16.03 -9.30 -32.40
N TYR A 68 16.66 -10.01 -31.48
CA TYR A 68 17.78 -10.91 -31.78
C TYR A 68 17.36 -12.01 -32.76
N LEU A 69 16.23 -12.69 -32.51
CA LEU A 69 15.76 -13.76 -33.40
C LEU A 69 15.44 -13.27 -34.83
N LEU A 70 15.04 -12.01 -34.99
CA LEU A 70 14.69 -11.44 -36.30
C LEU A 70 15.91 -10.97 -37.11
N ILE A 71 16.92 -10.42 -36.45
CA ILE A 71 18.02 -9.68 -37.12
C ILE A 71 19.39 -10.37 -36.89
N GLY A 72 19.51 -11.24 -35.90
CA GLY A 72 20.75 -11.92 -35.51
C GLY A 72 21.75 -11.02 -34.78
N ASN A 73 21.38 -9.79 -34.41
CA ASN A 73 22.25 -8.87 -33.69
C ASN A 73 22.24 -9.15 -32.18
N GLU A 74 23.37 -9.66 -31.66
CA GLU A 74 23.55 -9.98 -30.24
C GLU A 74 23.33 -8.79 -29.30
N GLN A 75 23.54 -7.55 -29.74
CA GLN A 75 23.27 -6.35 -28.93
C GLN A 75 21.80 -6.24 -28.51
N MET A 76 20.89 -6.86 -29.26
CA MET A 76 19.47 -6.92 -28.89
C MET A 76 19.22 -7.75 -27.63
N LEU A 77 20.18 -8.57 -27.19
CA LEU A 77 20.08 -9.37 -25.97
C LEU A 77 20.48 -8.61 -24.70
N ASP A 78 20.99 -7.39 -24.79
CA ASP A 78 21.36 -6.58 -23.61
C ASP A 78 20.21 -6.42 -22.60
N PRO A 79 18.95 -6.10 -23.02
CA PRO A 79 17.79 -6.04 -22.13
C PRO A 79 17.43 -7.40 -21.52
N TYR A 80 17.66 -8.49 -22.27
CA TYR A 80 17.44 -9.85 -21.77
C TYR A 80 18.38 -10.18 -20.60
N TYR A 81 19.69 -9.98 -20.78
CA TYR A 81 20.68 -10.32 -19.74
C TYR A 81 20.66 -9.38 -18.54
N SER A 82 20.34 -8.10 -18.75
CA SER A 82 20.16 -7.15 -17.65
C SER A 82 18.88 -7.45 -16.87
N GLY A 83 17.77 -7.70 -17.57
CA GLY A 83 16.51 -8.08 -16.95
C GLY A 83 16.61 -9.39 -16.17
N GLU A 84 17.27 -10.42 -16.70
CA GLU A 84 17.46 -11.71 -16.03
C GLU A 84 18.17 -11.58 -14.67
N ARG A 85 19.23 -10.76 -14.61
CA ARG A 85 19.99 -10.49 -13.38
C ARG A 85 19.14 -9.78 -12.32
N ASP A 86 18.29 -8.86 -12.76
CA ASP A 86 17.45 -8.05 -11.90
C ASP A 86 16.15 -8.77 -11.48
N LEU A 87 15.65 -9.69 -12.31
CA LEU A 87 14.33 -10.31 -12.17
C LEU A 87 14.18 -11.02 -10.82
N LEU A 88 15.15 -11.89 -10.49
CA LEU A 88 15.15 -12.65 -9.23
C LEU A 88 15.16 -11.73 -8.01
N THR A 89 15.97 -10.67 -8.05
CA THR A 89 16.09 -9.71 -6.94
C THR A 89 14.79 -8.95 -6.75
N ARG A 90 14.21 -8.40 -7.83
CA ARG A 90 12.96 -7.63 -7.80
C ARG A 90 11.77 -8.49 -7.40
N PHE A 91 11.71 -9.73 -7.88
CA PHE A 91 10.67 -10.68 -7.52
C PHE A 91 10.71 -11.04 -6.03
N ASN A 92 11.90 -11.30 -5.48
CA ASN A 92 12.06 -11.59 -4.06
C ASN A 92 11.71 -10.38 -3.18
N GLN A 93 12.10 -9.16 -3.58
CA GLN A 93 11.72 -7.93 -2.89
C GLN A 93 10.21 -7.73 -2.86
N LEU A 94 9.54 -7.92 -3.99
CA LEU A 94 8.08 -7.82 -4.08
C LEU A 94 7.40 -8.88 -3.22
N ARG A 95 7.94 -10.10 -3.18
CA ARG A 95 7.45 -11.18 -2.32
C ARG A 95 7.56 -10.86 -0.84
N GLU A 96 8.67 -10.24 -0.41
CA GLU A 96 8.88 -9.82 0.97
C GLU A 96 7.92 -8.70 1.38
N GLN A 97 7.75 -7.68 0.52
CA GLN A 97 6.79 -6.59 0.73
C GLN A 97 5.34 -7.09 0.87
N LEU A 98 4.99 -8.16 0.17
CA LEU A 98 3.67 -8.81 0.22
C LEU A 98 3.48 -9.73 1.43
N GLY A 99 4.50 -9.94 2.27
CA GLY A 99 4.50 -10.91 3.37
C GLY A 99 3.40 -10.72 4.43
N THR A 100 2.79 -9.53 4.51
CA THR A 100 1.69 -9.21 5.42
C THR A 100 0.30 -9.41 4.80
N GLU A 101 0.19 -9.59 3.48
CA GLU A 101 -1.07 -9.67 2.74
C GLU A 101 -1.19 -11.04 2.03
N PRO A 102 -1.76 -12.07 2.70
CA PRO A 102 -1.70 -13.47 2.24
C PRO A 102 -2.32 -13.69 0.86
N VAL A 103 -3.38 -12.94 0.52
CA VAL A 103 -4.07 -13.03 -0.78
C VAL A 103 -3.19 -12.51 -1.93
N GLN A 104 -2.40 -11.46 -1.69
CA GLN A 104 -1.52 -10.91 -2.72
C GLN A 104 -0.28 -11.78 -2.93
N ARG A 105 0.23 -12.38 -1.85
CA ARG A 105 1.32 -13.35 -1.92
C ARG A 105 0.96 -14.60 -2.73
N GLU A 106 -0.25 -15.12 -2.56
CA GLU A 106 -0.74 -16.28 -3.33
C GLU A 106 -0.78 -15.99 -4.84
N ARG A 107 -1.19 -14.78 -5.24
CA ARG A 107 -1.19 -14.36 -6.65
C ARG A 107 0.22 -14.29 -7.24
N LEU A 108 1.18 -13.77 -6.46
CA LEU A 108 2.57 -13.72 -6.88
C LEU A 108 3.17 -15.13 -7.03
N ASP A 109 2.91 -16.00 -6.06
CA ASP A 109 3.42 -17.38 -6.04
C ASP A 109 2.82 -18.24 -7.18
N THR A 110 1.60 -17.94 -7.65
CA THR A 110 0.97 -18.59 -8.81
C THR A 110 1.57 -18.15 -10.16
N THR A 111 2.37 -17.08 -10.18
CA THR A 111 3.01 -16.55 -11.39
C THR A 111 4.43 -17.12 -11.63
N GLN A 112 4.90 -18.02 -10.75
CA GLN A 112 6.08 -18.86 -11.00
C GLN A 112 5.77 -19.96 -12.02
#